data_AF-A0A2E8UJP0-F1
#
_entry.id   AF-A0A2E8UJP0-F1
#
_cell.length_a   1.000
_cell.length_b   1.000
_cell.length_c   1.000
_cell.angle_alpha   90.00
_cell.angle_beta   90.00
_cell.angle_gamma   90.00
#
_symmetry.space_group_name_H-M   'P 1'
#
loop_
_entity.id
_entity.type
_entity.pdbx_description
1 polymer ?
#
loop_
_entity_poly.entity_id
_entity_poly.type
_entity_poly.pdbx_seq_one_letter_code
_entity_poly.pdbx_strand_id
1 'polypeptide(L)'
;MSAGARMRRRDPENVIYEEVGKSIEASIILAWSTFNIPDPIYELPEFPAIRPNGPLVLTQQALGLHSADKTGFRLRLEESVRNHYRPVPGYFDEEERRTNWMANNVALLTDDVCTKTACVWLEQALDEEHPDTDRWYLGYSLLAGRVLCGSESASLSQSIPIMLVFGGLDRNYPSDAPHPSGVNALNCLLDASEQFSDSPTLESWISILSMHRSTSRMLSISDRAASRIIREQKRIPSGCMEALINLISHDLESAGNGLNRVVLEGSDSARMILAGNLDPIAGRDRKLALDLYDKLSLNSDTGILLVLSSSLYSLCYDDPEAFQVRAMRLIETEEDKVIRRLIESGFRGYLDRDPQDKSSLLVMAWKYGGSLSKSRLKGLIFQQKQSSEESFRRTISRIQKFSETDALGLLEYVEGREVP
;
A
#
# COMPACT_ATOMS: atom_id res chain seq x y z
N MET A 1 -58.77 -21.95 -7.80
CA MET A 1 -57.52 -21.26 -8.19
C MET A 1 -56.63 -21.23 -6.97
N SER A 2 -55.54 -22.00 -6.98
CA SER A 2 -54.71 -22.23 -5.80
C SER A 2 -54.00 -20.96 -5.37
N ALA A 3 -54.09 -20.66 -4.08
CA ALA A 3 -53.16 -19.78 -3.41
C ALA A 3 -51.77 -20.42 -3.53
N GLY A 4 -50.92 -19.86 -4.38
CA GLY A 4 -49.52 -20.24 -4.46
C GLY A 4 -48.90 -20.04 -3.08
N ALA A 5 -48.43 -21.13 -2.47
CA ALA A 5 -47.65 -21.10 -1.26
C ALA A 5 -46.44 -20.17 -1.50
N ARG A 6 -46.48 -18.95 -0.94
CA ARG A 6 -45.26 -18.17 -0.73
C ARG A 6 -44.40 -19.04 0.18
N MET A 7 -43.39 -19.72 -0.38
CA MET A 7 -42.31 -20.30 0.40
C MET A 7 -41.85 -19.23 1.39
N ARG A 8 -42.05 -19.46 2.69
CA ARG A 8 -41.51 -18.58 3.73
C ARG A 8 -40.00 -18.55 3.50
N ARG A 9 -39.47 -17.43 3.02
CA ARG A 9 -38.02 -17.21 2.98
C ARG A 9 -37.50 -17.50 4.38
N ARG A 10 -36.47 -18.34 4.48
CA ARG A 10 -35.83 -18.66 5.76
C ARG A 10 -35.35 -17.35 6.37
N ASP A 11 -35.62 -17.15 7.64
CA ASP A 11 -35.21 -15.95 8.38
C ASP A 11 -33.69 -15.75 8.21
N PRO A 12 -33.23 -14.60 7.67
CA PRO A 12 -31.83 -14.37 7.38
C PRO A 12 -30.94 -14.47 8.62
N GLU A 13 -31.44 -14.16 9.82
CA GLU A 13 -30.69 -14.34 11.07
C GLU A 13 -30.26 -15.81 11.25
N ASN A 14 -31.20 -16.74 11.06
CA ASN A 14 -30.92 -18.17 11.20
C ASN A 14 -29.97 -18.68 10.12
N VAL A 15 -30.06 -18.15 8.90
CA VAL A 15 -29.12 -18.50 7.82
C VAL A 15 -27.71 -18.02 8.17
N ILE A 16 -27.57 -16.76 8.59
CA ILE A 16 -26.27 -16.19 9.00
C ILE A 16 -25.70 -16.96 10.19
N TYR A 17 -26.52 -17.33 11.17
CA TYR A 17 -26.09 -18.11 12.33
C TYR A 17 -25.47 -19.48 11.93
N GLU A 18 -26.08 -20.17 10.97
CA GLU A 18 -25.57 -21.43 10.44
C GLU A 18 -24.28 -21.25 9.63
N GLU A 19 -24.22 -20.24 8.78
CA GLU A 19 -23.03 -19.93 7.99
C GLU A 19 -21.85 -19.49 8.87
N VAL A 20 -22.11 -18.76 9.97
CA VAL A 20 -21.09 -18.44 10.99
C VAL A 20 -20.55 -19.72 11.63
N GLY A 21 -21.41 -20.67 12.00
CA GLY A 21 -20.96 -21.96 12.54
C GLY A 21 -20.03 -22.72 11.58
N LYS A 22 -20.44 -22.84 10.31
CA LYS A 22 -19.61 -23.47 9.26
C LYS A 22 -18.29 -22.73 9.05
N SER A 23 -18.32 -21.40 9.05
CA SER A 23 -17.13 -20.58 8.89
C SER A 23 -16.18 -20.72 10.07
N ILE A 24 -16.68 -20.87 11.31
CA ILE A 24 -15.84 -21.10 12.49
C ILE A 24 -15.06 -22.41 12.33
N GLU A 25 -15.77 -23.50 12.00
CA GLU A 25 -15.17 -24.82 11.78
C GLU A 25 -14.11 -24.78 10.66
N ALA A 26 -14.47 -24.26 9.48
CA ALA A 26 -13.58 -24.22 8.34
C ALA A 26 -12.31 -23.39 8.64
N SER A 27 -12.44 -22.26 9.33
CA SER A 27 -11.32 -21.39 9.65
C SER A 27 -10.37 -22.03 10.67
N ILE A 28 -10.88 -22.67 11.73
CA ILE A 28 -10.04 -23.35 12.72
C ILE A 28 -9.26 -24.50 12.08
N ILE A 29 -9.91 -25.31 11.24
CA ILE A 29 -9.26 -26.41 10.51
C ILE A 29 -8.17 -25.88 9.59
N LEU A 30 -8.45 -24.80 8.84
CA LEU A 30 -7.48 -24.19 7.94
C LEU A 30 -6.25 -23.70 8.69
N ALA A 31 -6.42 -22.93 9.76
CA ALA A 31 -5.32 -22.41 10.57
C ALA A 31 -4.45 -23.56 11.11
N TRP A 32 -5.08 -24.57 11.70
CA TRP A 32 -4.39 -25.73 12.27
C TRP A 32 -3.60 -26.54 11.24
N SER A 33 -4.13 -26.65 10.02
CA SER A 33 -3.47 -27.38 8.92
C SER A 33 -2.30 -26.61 8.31
N THR A 34 -2.25 -25.29 8.50
CA THR A 34 -1.30 -24.40 7.83
C THR A 34 -0.03 -24.18 8.65
N PHE A 35 -0.17 -23.95 9.96
CA PHE A 35 0.97 -23.69 10.83
C PHE A 35 0.71 -24.13 12.27
N ASN A 36 1.78 -24.22 13.05
CA ASN A 36 1.68 -24.57 14.46
C ASN A 36 1.09 -23.40 15.25
N ILE A 37 -0.07 -23.61 15.88
CA ILE A 37 -0.73 -22.55 16.66
C ILE A 37 0.20 -22.13 17.83
N PRO A 38 0.54 -20.83 17.94
CA PRO A 38 1.37 -20.28 19.01
C PRO A 38 0.72 -20.44 20.38
N ASP A 39 1.54 -20.47 21.42
CA ASP A 39 1.06 -20.44 22.80
C ASP A 39 0.55 -19.04 23.20
N PRO A 40 -0.30 -18.96 24.25
CA PRO A 40 -0.91 -17.71 24.68
C PRO A 40 0.10 -16.61 25.01
N ILE A 41 -0.34 -15.36 24.89
CA ILE A 41 0.44 -14.19 25.26
C ILE A 41 0.62 -14.13 26.78
N TYR A 42 -0.48 -14.29 27.53
CA TYR A 42 -0.48 -14.34 28.98
C TYR A 42 -0.86 -15.73 29.45
N GLU A 43 -0.21 -16.17 30.52
CA GLU A 43 -0.52 -17.39 31.24
C GLU A 43 -0.28 -17.19 32.73
N LEU A 44 -1.06 -17.88 33.56
CA LEU A 44 -0.85 -17.91 35.01
C LEU A 44 0.00 -19.14 35.37
N PRO A 45 1.06 -19.01 36.18
CA PRO A 45 1.89 -20.15 36.57
C PRO A 45 1.10 -21.30 37.23
N GLU A 46 0.02 -20.96 37.93
CA GLU A 46 -0.86 -21.93 38.60
C GLU A 46 -1.84 -22.62 37.65
N PHE A 47 -2.10 -22.03 36.48
CA PHE A 47 -3.00 -22.52 35.45
C PHE A 47 -2.31 -22.45 34.08
N PRO A 48 -1.32 -23.33 33.82
CA PRO A 48 -0.57 -23.31 32.58
C PRO A 48 -1.48 -23.60 31.39
N ALA A 49 -1.16 -23.01 30.25
CA ALA A 49 -1.92 -23.21 29.02
C ALA A 49 -1.95 -24.69 28.61
N ILE A 50 -3.15 -25.25 28.46
CA ILE A 50 -3.33 -26.63 27.98
C ILE A 50 -3.58 -26.58 26.48
N ARG A 51 -2.55 -26.90 25.70
CA ARG A 51 -2.66 -26.95 24.26
C ARG A 51 -3.72 -27.99 23.82
N PRO A 52 -4.63 -27.64 22.89
CA PRO A 52 -5.58 -28.60 22.34
C PRO A 52 -4.88 -29.77 21.63
N ASN A 53 -5.40 -30.98 21.79
CA ASN A 53 -4.83 -32.21 21.19
C ASN A 53 -5.14 -32.39 19.69
N GLY A 54 -5.69 -31.37 19.03
CA GLY A 54 -6.03 -31.40 17.62
C GLY A 54 -7.17 -30.47 17.24
N PRO A 55 -7.41 -30.28 15.93
CA PRO A 55 -8.39 -29.32 15.44
C PRO A 55 -9.82 -29.73 15.77
N LEU A 56 -10.10 -31.05 15.90
CA LEU A 56 -11.44 -31.56 16.21
C LEU A 56 -11.92 -31.11 17.59
N VAL A 57 -11.05 -31.20 18.61
CA VAL A 57 -11.38 -30.78 19.99
C VAL A 57 -11.69 -29.28 20.00
N LEU A 58 -10.82 -28.49 19.37
CA LEU A 58 -10.96 -27.05 19.32
C LEU A 58 -12.21 -26.61 18.56
N THR A 59 -12.53 -27.29 17.46
CA THR A 59 -13.73 -27.04 16.66
C THR A 59 -15.00 -27.38 17.44
N GLN A 60 -15.03 -28.51 18.15
CA GLN A 60 -16.17 -28.89 18.98
C GLN A 60 -16.41 -27.89 20.11
N GLN A 61 -15.34 -27.41 20.77
CA GLN A 61 -15.42 -26.35 21.77
C GLN A 61 -15.97 -25.05 21.17
N ALA A 62 -15.43 -24.62 20.01
CA ALA A 62 -15.85 -23.40 19.33
C ALA A 62 -17.34 -23.45 18.91
N LEU A 63 -17.78 -24.57 18.32
CA LEU A 63 -19.17 -24.77 17.93
C LEU A 63 -20.10 -24.90 19.14
N GLY A 64 -19.64 -25.53 20.22
CA GLY A 64 -20.35 -25.59 21.49
C GLY A 64 -20.59 -24.18 22.06
N LEU A 65 -19.56 -23.34 22.08
CA LEU A 65 -19.65 -21.95 22.51
C LEU A 65 -20.55 -21.10 21.60
N HIS A 66 -20.42 -21.23 20.28
CA HIS A 66 -21.33 -20.58 19.32
C HIS A 66 -22.78 -21.01 19.56
N SER A 67 -23.01 -22.30 19.84
CA SER A 67 -24.35 -22.83 20.12
C SER A 67 -24.97 -22.32 21.42
N ALA A 68 -24.14 -22.08 22.43
CA ALA A 68 -24.55 -21.58 23.74
C ALA A 68 -24.75 -20.05 23.74
N ASP A 69 -23.89 -19.30 23.04
CA ASP A 69 -23.87 -17.83 23.01
C ASP A 69 -24.78 -17.22 21.92
N LYS A 70 -26.06 -17.59 21.93
CA LYS A 70 -27.04 -17.01 20.97
C LYS A 70 -27.22 -15.51 21.14
N THR A 71 -27.14 -15.02 22.38
CA THR A 71 -27.28 -13.59 22.68
C THR A 71 -26.09 -12.80 22.16
N GLY A 72 -24.86 -13.25 22.40
CA GLY A 72 -23.67 -12.60 21.88
C GLY A 72 -23.63 -12.62 20.35
N PHE A 73 -24.05 -13.71 19.71
CA PHE A 73 -24.22 -13.75 18.25
C PHE A 73 -25.15 -12.63 17.77
N ARG A 74 -26.34 -12.49 18.37
CA ARG A 74 -27.30 -11.44 17.98
C ARG A 74 -26.75 -10.03 18.15
N LEU A 75 -26.03 -9.77 19.25
CA LEU A 75 -25.40 -8.47 19.48
C LEU A 75 -24.36 -8.15 18.40
N ARG A 76 -23.49 -9.11 18.06
CA ARG A 76 -22.48 -8.96 17.00
C ARG A 76 -23.12 -8.79 15.63
N LEU A 77 -24.21 -9.51 15.35
CA LEU A 77 -24.97 -9.37 14.11
C LEU A 77 -25.63 -7.99 14.01
N GLU A 78 -26.30 -7.53 15.06
CA GLU A 78 -26.91 -6.19 15.10
C GLU A 78 -25.88 -5.08 14.89
N GLU A 79 -24.72 -5.19 15.53
CA GLU A 79 -23.62 -4.28 15.29
C GLU A 79 -23.11 -4.33 13.85
N SER A 80 -22.97 -5.53 13.28
CA SER A 80 -22.57 -5.72 11.89
C SER A 80 -23.55 -5.07 10.92
N VAL A 81 -24.85 -5.29 11.12
CA VAL A 81 -25.90 -4.67 10.33
C VAL A 81 -25.83 -3.15 10.45
N ARG A 82 -25.67 -2.60 11.67
CA ARG A 82 -25.55 -1.15 11.88
C ARG A 82 -24.34 -0.53 11.17
N ASN A 83 -23.22 -1.25 11.08
CA ASN A 83 -22.01 -0.74 10.44
C ASN A 83 -22.14 -0.67 8.91
N HIS A 84 -22.89 -1.59 8.30
CA HIS A 84 -22.94 -1.76 6.84
C HIS A 84 -24.25 -1.30 6.20
N TYR A 85 -25.38 -1.44 6.90
CA TYR A 85 -26.69 -1.03 6.41
C TYR A 85 -26.92 0.47 6.68
N ARG A 86 -27.28 1.20 5.64
CA ARG A 86 -27.68 2.62 5.75
C ARG A 86 -29.20 2.74 5.52
N PRO A 87 -29.99 3.11 6.53
CA PRO A 87 -31.41 3.31 6.35
C PRO A 87 -31.65 4.54 5.47
N VAL A 88 -32.62 4.44 4.55
CA VAL A 88 -33.05 5.58 3.73
C VAL A 88 -34.19 6.29 4.44
N PRO A 89 -34.01 7.58 4.84
CA PRO A 89 -35.05 8.33 5.54
C PRO A 89 -36.33 8.49 4.70
N GLY A 90 -37.50 8.45 5.35
CA GLY A 90 -38.78 8.78 4.73
C GLY A 90 -39.51 7.65 3.99
N TYR A 91 -38.96 6.43 3.98
CA TYR A 91 -39.62 5.25 3.43
C TYR A 91 -40.31 4.44 4.53
N PHE A 92 -41.57 4.07 4.31
CA PHE A 92 -42.27 3.06 5.08
C PHE A 92 -41.63 1.67 4.82
N ASP A 93 -41.77 0.71 5.72
CA ASP A 93 -41.23 -0.66 5.62
C ASP A 93 -39.69 -0.81 5.79
N GLU A 94 -39.09 -0.07 6.72
CA GLU A 94 -37.65 -0.20 7.05
C GLU A 94 -37.26 -1.61 7.51
N GLU A 95 -38.11 -2.26 8.33
CA GLU A 95 -37.84 -3.60 8.87
C GLU A 95 -37.78 -4.68 7.77
N GLU A 96 -38.70 -4.62 6.79
CA GLU A 96 -38.69 -5.54 5.65
C GLU A 96 -37.47 -5.29 4.74
N ARG A 97 -37.11 -4.01 4.51
CA ARG A 97 -35.91 -3.66 3.74
C ARG A 97 -34.63 -4.12 4.42
N ARG A 98 -34.54 -3.95 5.74
CA ARG A 98 -33.42 -4.43 6.56
C ARG A 98 -33.29 -5.95 6.46
N THR A 99 -34.40 -6.67 6.62
CA THR A 99 -34.46 -8.14 6.51
C THR A 99 -34.05 -8.62 5.11
N ASN A 100 -34.58 -8.00 4.05
CA ASN A 100 -34.20 -8.32 2.67
C ASN A 100 -32.73 -7.99 2.38
N TRP A 101 -32.21 -6.90 2.93
CA TRP A 101 -30.79 -6.56 2.82
C TRP A 101 -29.91 -7.60 3.51
N MET A 102 -30.25 -8.01 4.74
CA MET A 102 -29.52 -9.06 5.45
C MET A 102 -29.49 -10.37 4.65
N ALA A 103 -30.63 -10.76 4.07
CA ALA A 103 -30.72 -11.96 3.22
C ALA A 103 -29.81 -11.90 1.98
N ASN A 104 -29.56 -10.71 1.44
CA ASN A 104 -28.67 -10.51 0.30
C ASN A 104 -27.18 -10.34 0.67
N ASN A 105 -26.88 -10.13 1.95
CA ASN A 105 -25.53 -9.83 2.44
C ASN A 105 -25.03 -10.87 3.47
N VAL A 106 -25.52 -12.11 3.38
CA VAL A 106 -25.16 -13.20 4.32
C VAL A 106 -23.66 -13.40 4.40
N ALA A 107 -22.94 -13.42 3.27
CA ALA A 107 -21.50 -13.66 3.25
C ALA A 107 -20.72 -12.54 3.98
N LEU A 108 -21.06 -11.28 3.73
CA LEU A 108 -20.48 -10.12 4.39
C LEU A 108 -20.75 -10.15 5.91
N LEU A 109 -22.00 -10.39 6.30
CA LEU A 109 -22.38 -10.44 7.71
C LEU A 109 -21.72 -11.64 8.43
N THR A 110 -21.56 -12.77 7.73
CA THR A 110 -20.85 -13.94 8.26
C THR A 110 -19.37 -13.62 8.50
N ASP A 111 -18.71 -12.96 7.54
CA ASP A 111 -17.30 -12.56 7.67
C ASP A 111 -17.08 -11.64 8.88
N ASP A 112 -17.90 -10.60 9.01
CA ASP A 112 -17.79 -9.62 10.09
C ASP A 112 -18.13 -10.22 11.45
N VAL A 113 -19.19 -11.03 11.54
CA VAL A 113 -19.58 -11.69 12.81
C VAL A 113 -18.54 -12.71 13.26
N CYS A 114 -17.97 -13.51 12.34
CA CYS A 114 -16.87 -14.43 12.67
C CYS A 114 -15.64 -13.68 13.17
N THR A 115 -15.26 -12.59 12.49
CA THR A 115 -14.09 -11.77 12.86
C THR A 115 -14.28 -11.13 14.24
N LYS A 116 -15.46 -10.56 14.52
CA LYS A 116 -15.82 -10.03 15.84
C LYS A 116 -15.85 -11.10 16.92
N THR A 117 -16.33 -12.30 16.60
CA THR A 117 -16.33 -13.44 17.54
C THR A 117 -14.90 -13.82 17.92
N ALA A 118 -13.98 -13.85 16.95
CA ALA A 118 -12.56 -14.07 17.21
C ALA A 118 -11.96 -12.98 18.10
N CYS A 119 -12.28 -11.71 17.84
CA CYS A 119 -11.82 -10.58 18.66
C CYS A 119 -12.29 -10.69 20.10
N VAL A 120 -13.58 -11.00 20.34
CA VAL A 120 -14.12 -11.17 21.71
C VAL A 120 -13.41 -12.30 22.46
N TRP A 121 -13.08 -13.42 21.79
CA TRP A 121 -12.31 -14.49 22.43
C TRP A 121 -10.88 -14.05 22.70
N LEU A 122 -10.24 -13.33 21.77
CA LEU A 122 -8.90 -12.79 22.00
C LEU A 122 -8.87 -11.75 23.11
N GLU A 123 -9.87 -10.89 23.25
CA GLU A 123 -9.95 -9.91 24.33
C GLU A 123 -9.96 -10.58 25.71
N GLN A 124 -10.69 -11.70 25.86
CA GLN A 124 -10.68 -12.50 27.10
C GLN A 124 -9.33 -13.20 27.33
N ALA A 125 -8.69 -13.65 26.25
CA ALA A 125 -7.37 -14.28 26.32
C ALA A 125 -6.24 -13.29 26.65
N LEU A 126 -6.44 -12.01 26.33
CA LEU A 126 -5.46 -10.93 26.48
C LEU A 126 -5.73 -10.05 27.71
N ASP A 127 -6.63 -10.48 28.59
CA ASP A 127 -6.75 -9.90 29.93
C ASP A 127 -5.49 -10.25 30.73
N GLU A 128 -4.69 -9.23 31.08
CA GLU A 128 -3.43 -9.40 31.79
C GLU A 128 -3.63 -9.88 33.25
N GLU A 129 -4.77 -9.54 33.86
CA GLU A 129 -5.10 -9.96 35.23
C GLU A 129 -5.70 -11.36 35.26
N HIS A 130 -6.57 -11.69 34.29
CA HIS A 130 -7.33 -12.93 34.25
C HIS A 130 -7.31 -13.58 32.85
N PRO A 131 -6.14 -14.02 32.35
CA PRO A 131 -6.03 -14.52 30.99
C PRO A 131 -6.76 -15.85 30.79
N ASP A 132 -7.58 -15.92 29.75
CA ASP A 132 -8.22 -17.17 29.33
C ASP A 132 -7.41 -17.85 28.20
N THR A 133 -6.56 -18.81 28.60
CA THR A 133 -5.69 -19.54 27.66
C THR A 133 -6.46 -20.42 26.67
N ASP A 134 -7.66 -20.90 27.03
CA ASP A 134 -8.49 -21.69 26.11
C ASP A 134 -9.08 -20.78 25.03
N ARG A 135 -9.51 -19.57 25.41
CA ARG A 135 -9.96 -18.54 24.48
C ARG A 135 -8.86 -18.05 23.56
N TRP A 136 -7.59 -18.10 23.97
CA TRP A 136 -6.48 -17.82 23.06
C TRP A 136 -6.50 -18.77 21.86
N TYR A 137 -6.48 -20.09 22.11
CA TYR A 137 -6.45 -21.07 21.02
C TYR A 137 -7.68 -20.97 20.13
N LEU A 138 -8.87 -20.73 20.71
CA LEU A 138 -10.11 -20.53 19.97
C LEU A 138 -10.07 -19.26 19.10
N GLY A 139 -9.78 -18.12 19.73
CA GLY A 139 -9.79 -16.80 19.10
C GLY A 139 -8.70 -16.66 18.04
N TYR A 140 -7.48 -17.06 18.36
CA TYR A 140 -6.35 -16.99 17.44
C TYR A 140 -6.55 -17.93 16.24
N SER A 141 -6.97 -19.18 16.45
CA SER A 141 -7.18 -20.12 15.33
C SER A 141 -8.32 -19.67 14.42
N LEU A 142 -9.41 -19.16 14.98
CA LEU A 142 -10.51 -18.58 14.21
C LEU A 142 -10.03 -17.38 13.39
N LEU A 143 -9.36 -16.41 14.03
CA LEU A 143 -8.84 -15.22 13.36
C LEU A 143 -7.84 -15.58 12.26
N ALA A 144 -6.85 -16.43 12.56
CA ALA A 144 -5.86 -16.89 11.60
C ALA A 144 -6.53 -17.52 10.38
N GLY A 145 -7.51 -18.40 10.60
CA GLY A 145 -8.29 -19.00 9.52
C GLY A 145 -9.07 -17.96 8.69
N ARG A 146 -9.66 -16.94 9.32
CA ARG A 146 -10.31 -15.82 8.61
C ARG A 146 -9.32 -15.07 7.72
N VAL A 147 -8.14 -14.75 8.26
CA VAL A 147 -7.07 -14.06 7.51
C VAL A 147 -6.60 -14.89 6.32
N LEU A 148 -6.36 -16.19 6.50
CA LEU A 148 -5.94 -17.09 5.44
C LEU A 148 -7.03 -17.31 4.37
N CYS A 149 -8.31 -17.23 4.75
CA CYS A 149 -9.44 -17.24 3.81
C CYS A 149 -9.65 -15.91 3.07
N GLY A 150 -8.85 -14.87 3.33
CA GLY A 150 -9.00 -13.56 2.68
C GLY A 150 -10.18 -12.74 3.22
N SER A 151 -10.49 -12.85 4.52
CA SER A 151 -11.51 -12.04 5.20
C SER A 151 -11.28 -10.54 4.98
N GLU A 152 -12.31 -9.85 4.49
CA GLU A 152 -12.28 -8.39 4.29
C GLU A 152 -12.39 -7.69 5.65
N SER A 153 -13.26 -8.19 6.54
CA SER A 153 -13.40 -7.66 7.90
C SER A 153 -12.09 -7.73 8.69
N ALA A 154 -11.34 -8.82 8.61
CA ALA A 154 -10.04 -8.92 9.26
C ALA A 154 -9.00 -7.98 8.60
N SER A 155 -9.03 -7.86 7.27
CA SER A 155 -8.14 -6.97 6.51
C SER A 155 -8.31 -5.50 6.88
N LEU A 156 -9.56 -5.04 6.99
CA LEU A 156 -9.89 -3.65 7.25
C LEU A 156 -9.67 -3.24 8.71
N SER A 157 -9.51 -4.20 9.61
CA SER A 157 -9.32 -3.91 11.03
C SER A 157 -7.92 -3.38 11.33
N GLN A 158 -7.87 -2.15 11.84
CA GLN A 158 -6.62 -1.54 12.30
C GLN A 158 -6.18 -2.03 13.68
N SER A 159 -7.13 -2.48 14.51
CA SER A 159 -6.89 -2.83 15.91
C SER A 159 -6.31 -4.23 16.07
N ILE A 160 -6.69 -5.18 15.22
CA ILE A 160 -6.26 -6.58 15.34
C ILE A 160 -4.74 -6.78 15.30
N PRO A 161 -3.99 -6.28 14.29
CA PRO A 161 -2.54 -6.50 14.25
C PRO A 161 -1.83 -5.86 15.45
N ILE A 162 -2.34 -4.74 15.95
CA ILE A 162 -1.83 -4.05 17.14
C ILE A 162 -2.12 -4.87 18.39
N MET A 163 -3.37 -5.31 18.58
CA MET A 163 -3.80 -6.14 19.71
C MET A 163 -2.96 -7.41 19.84
N LEU A 164 -2.71 -8.11 18.73
CA LEU A 164 -1.91 -9.34 18.72
C LEU A 164 -0.45 -9.07 19.12
N VAL A 165 0.16 -8.01 18.58
CA VAL A 165 1.59 -7.74 18.79
C VAL A 165 1.86 -7.21 20.19
N PHE A 166 0.98 -6.36 20.71
CA PHE A 166 1.16 -5.72 22.01
C PHE A 166 0.47 -6.46 23.16
N GLY A 167 -0.37 -7.46 22.87
CA GLY A 167 -1.06 -8.26 23.87
C GLY A 167 -2.19 -7.50 24.55
N GLY A 168 -3.02 -6.76 23.80
CA GLY A 168 -4.17 -6.02 24.33
C GLY A 168 -4.38 -4.65 23.68
N LEU A 169 -5.56 -4.04 23.94
CA LEU A 169 -5.98 -2.78 23.30
C LEU A 169 -5.74 -1.49 24.13
N ASP A 170 -5.45 -1.60 25.43
CA ASP A 170 -5.36 -0.46 26.37
C ASP A 170 -3.94 0.14 26.50
N ARG A 171 -3.07 -0.10 25.51
CA ARG A 171 -1.64 0.24 25.59
C ARG A 171 -1.28 1.53 24.86
N ASN A 172 -0.27 2.24 25.37
CA ASN A 172 0.32 3.39 24.69
C ASN A 172 1.34 2.89 23.67
N TYR A 173 0.83 2.37 22.54
CA TYR A 173 1.61 1.77 21.45
C TYR A 173 2.81 2.54 20.89
N PRO A 174 2.89 3.89 20.97
CA PRO A 174 4.10 4.60 20.56
C PRO A 174 5.32 4.33 21.46
N SER A 175 5.10 3.94 22.73
CA SER A 175 6.16 3.79 23.73
C SER A 175 6.32 2.36 24.26
N ASP A 176 5.30 1.53 24.13
CA ASP A 176 5.30 0.19 24.72
C ASP A 176 6.12 -0.80 23.87
N ALA A 177 6.83 -1.70 24.56
CA ALA A 177 7.52 -2.80 23.91
C ALA A 177 6.49 -3.87 23.49
N PRO A 178 6.59 -4.42 22.26
CA PRO A 178 5.71 -5.49 21.82
C PRO A 178 5.96 -6.76 22.64
N HIS A 179 4.91 -7.55 22.84
CA HIS A 179 5.00 -8.78 23.62
C HIS A 179 5.71 -9.87 22.81
N PRO A 180 6.72 -10.58 23.34
CA PRO A 180 7.46 -11.61 22.59
C PRO A 180 6.56 -12.70 21.99
N SER A 181 5.61 -13.22 22.78
CA SER A 181 4.63 -14.21 22.28
C SER A 181 3.69 -13.62 21.22
N GLY A 182 3.35 -12.33 21.33
CA GLY A 182 2.51 -11.64 20.36
C GLY A 182 3.21 -11.42 19.03
N VAL A 183 4.49 -11.03 19.07
CA VAL A 183 5.37 -10.95 17.89
C VAL A 183 5.50 -12.31 17.24
N ASN A 184 5.75 -13.37 18.01
CA ASN A 184 5.85 -14.73 17.48
C ASN A 184 4.53 -15.15 16.80
N ALA A 185 3.40 -14.91 17.47
CA ALA A 185 2.10 -15.25 16.93
C ALA A 185 1.83 -14.52 15.62
N LEU A 186 2.05 -13.21 15.57
CA LEU A 186 1.85 -12.47 14.34
C LEU A 186 2.84 -12.90 13.25
N ASN A 187 4.11 -13.17 13.56
CA ASN A 187 5.07 -13.68 12.57
C ASN A 187 4.59 -15.00 11.95
N CYS A 188 4.11 -15.96 12.75
CA CYS A 188 3.54 -17.21 12.23
C CYS A 188 2.39 -16.96 11.26
N LEU A 189 1.49 -16.03 11.58
CA LEU A 189 0.37 -15.69 10.72
C LEU A 189 0.80 -14.98 9.43
N LEU A 190 1.73 -14.02 9.53
CA LEU A 190 2.27 -13.32 8.36
C LEU A 190 3.00 -14.30 7.43
N ASP A 191 3.86 -15.17 7.97
CA ASP A 191 4.57 -16.21 7.22
C ASP A 191 3.60 -17.16 6.51
N ALA A 192 2.54 -17.58 7.20
CA ALA A 192 1.50 -18.41 6.61
C ALA A 192 0.78 -17.67 5.49
N SER A 193 0.41 -16.40 5.70
CA SER A 193 -0.31 -15.59 4.71
C SER A 193 0.49 -15.29 3.45
N GLU A 194 1.82 -15.22 3.53
CA GLU A 194 2.70 -15.03 2.36
C GLU A 194 2.62 -16.19 1.36
N GLN A 195 2.21 -17.37 1.80
CA GLN A 195 1.99 -18.53 0.94
C GLN A 195 0.71 -18.42 0.10
N PHE A 196 -0.20 -17.52 0.49
CA PHE A 196 -1.47 -17.29 -0.20
C PHE A 196 -1.34 -16.06 -1.11
N SER A 197 -1.55 -16.28 -2.42
CA SER A 197 -1.31 -15.26 -3.45
C SER A 197 -2.20 -14.03 -3.33
N ASP A 198 -3.39 -14.12 -2.72
CA ASP A 198 -4.40 -13.04 -2.71
C ASP A 198 -4.83 -12.64 -1.29
N SER A 199 -3.90 -12.43 -0.34
CA SER A 199 -4.27 -11.98 1.02
C SER A 199 -4.26 -10.44 1.14
N PRO A 200 -5.41 -9.74 1.03
CA PRO A 200 -5.50 -8.30 1.26
C PRO A 200 -5.15 -7.91 2.71
N THR A 201 -5.32 -8.85 3.65
CA THR A 201 -5.00 -8.65 5.07
C THR A 201 -3.53 -8.38 5.30
N LEU A 202 -2.65 -9.10 4.59
CA LEU A 202 -1.22 -8.93 4.73
C LEU A 202 -0.79 -7.51 4.33
N GLU A 203 -1.36 -6.98 3.25
CA GLU A 203 -1.03 -5.66 2.73
C GLU A 203 -1.46 -4.54 3.69
N SER A 204 -2.66 -4.64 4.24
CA SER A 204 -3.18 -3.63 5.17
C SER A 204 -2.45 -3.65 6.50
N TRP A 205 -2.21 -4.83 7.07
CA TRP A 205 -1.54 -4.98 8.36
C TRP A 205 -0.07 -4.57 8.29
N ILE A 206 0.65 -4.89 7.21
CA ILE A 206 2.02 -4.42 7.00
C ILE A 206 2.09 -2.88 7.03
N SER A 207 1.14 -2.18 6.40
CA SER A 207 1.08 -0.71 6.44
C SER A 207 0.85 -0.20 7.87
N ILE A 208 -0.13 -0.76 8.59
CA ILE A 208 -0.42 -0.38 9.99
C ILE A 208 0.81 -0.60 10.89
N LEU A 209 1.41 -1.78 10.83
CA LEU A 209 2.55 -2.15 11.68
C LEU A 209 3.79 -1.32 11.37
N SER A 210 3.96 -0.87 10.12
CA SER A 210 5.08 0.01 9.74
C SER A 210 5.08 1.35 10.49
N MET A 211 3.93 1.79 11.02
CA MET A 211 3.83 3.01 11.83
C MET A 211 4.50 2.86 13.20
N HIS A 212 4.73 1.63 13.67
CA HIS A 212 5.25 1.35 15.00
C HIS A 212 6.73 0.94 14.93
N ARG A 213 7.60 1.81 15.45
CA ARG A 213 9.06 1.59 15.46
C ARG A 213 9.47 0.29 16.13
N SER A 214 8.80 -0.05 17.24
CA SER A 214 9.15 -1.21 18.07
C SER A 214 8.83 -2.55 17.39
N THR A 215 7.88 -2.58 16.45
CA THR A 215 7.44 -3.82 15.76
C THR A 215 8.16 -4.04 14.44
N SER A 216 8.60 -2.95 13.79
CA SER A 216 9.11 -2.93 12.41
C SER A 216 10.22 -3.96 12.15
N ARG A 217 11.23 -4.02 13.03
CA ARG A 217 12.36 -4.96 12.92
C ARG A 217 11.99 -6.38 13.35
N MET A 218 11.19 -6.51 14.40
CA MET A 218 10.82 -7.80 14.99
C MET A 218 9.92 -8.63 14.06
N LEU A 219 9.18 -7.95 13.19
CA LEU A 219 8.28 -8.56 12.20
C LEU A 219 8.86 -8.54 10.78
N SER A 220 10.12 -8.09 10.61
CA SER A 220 10.80 -7.97 9.31
C SER A 220 9.96 -7.23 8.26
N ILE A 221 9.26 -6.15 8.65
CA ILE A 221 8.25 -5.47 7.82
C ILE A 221 8.82 -5.04 6.46
N SER A 222 10.06 -4.55 6.42
CA SER A 222 10.72 -4.15 5.17
C SER A 222 10.87 -5.32 4.19
N ASP A 223 11.39 -6.45 4.67
CA ASP A 223 11.63 -7.61 3.81
C ASP A 223 10.33 -8.22 3.29
N ARG A 224 9.28 -8.26 4.13
CA ARG A 224 7.95 -8.73 3.73
C ARG A 224 7.34 -7.81 2.67
N ALA A 225 7.35 -6.50 2.92
CA ALA A 225 6.82 -5.51 2.00
C ALA A 225 7.53 -5.54 0.65
N ALA A 226 8.87 -5.54 0.64
CA ALA A 226 9.66 -5.60 -0.59
C ALA A 226 9.41 -6.91 -1.35
N SER A 227 9.45 -8.06 -0.67
CA SER A 227 9.23 -9.37 -1.31
C SER A 227 7.83 -9.48 -1.91
N ARG A 228 6.81 -8.88 -1.26
CA ARG A 228 5.45 -8.86 -1.79
C ARG A 228 5.33 -7.99 -3.05
N ILE A 229 5.90 -6.79 -3.03
CA ILE A 229 5.95 -5.90 -4.21
C ILE A 229 6.67 -6.58 -5.39
N ILE A 230 7.75 -7.32 -5.13
CA ILE A 230 8.52 -8.02 -6.17
C ILE A 230 7.75 -9.21 -6.75
N ARG A 231 7.08 -10.00 -5.90
CA ARG A 231 6.35 -11.21 -6.34
C ARG A 231 5.08 -10.89 -7.12
N GLU A 232 4.37 -9.82 -6.75
CA GLU A 232 3.06 -9.54 -7.29
C GLU A 232 3.15 -8.80 -8.64
N GLN A 233 2.59 -9.42 -9.68
CA GLN A 233 2.69 -8.93 -11.07
C GLN A 233 1.40 -8.29 -11.57
N LYS A 234 0.25 -8.64 -10.99
CA LYS A 234 -1.07 -8.24 -11.51
C LYS A 234 -1.69 -7.10 -10.73
N ARG A 235 -1.60 -7.13 -9.39
CA ARG A 235 -2.20 -6.12 -8.51
C ARG A 235 -1.17 -5.56 -7.55
N ILE A 236 -0.77 -4.32 -7.75
CA ILE A 236 0.28 -3.77 -6.90
C ILE A 236 -0.23 -3.55 -5.46
N PRO A 237 0.49 -4.04 -4.44
CA PRO A 237 0.14 -3.86 -3.04
C PRO A 237 0.51 -2.45 -2.56
N SER A 238 -0.40 -1.47 -2.70
CA SER A 238 -0.13 -0.08 -2.30
C SER A 238 0.25 0.05 -0.82
N GLY A 239 -0.34 -0.77 0.06
CA GLY A 239 -0.01 -0.81 1.49
C GLY A 239 1.43 -1.23 1.77
N CYS A 240 2.02 -2.10 0.95
CA CYS A 240 3.43 -2.50 1.11
C CYS A 240 4.39 -1.37 0.72
N MET A 241 4.08 -0.61 -0.34
CA MET A 241 4.91 0.55 -0.72
C MET A 241 4.81 1.64 0.35
N GLU A 242 3.60 1.90 0.84
CA GLU A 242 3.37 2.82 1.96
C GLU A 242 4.19 2.40 3.20
N ALA A 243 4.21 1.11 3.53
CA ALA A 243 5.00 0.58 4.63
C ALA A 243 6.50 0.88 4.49
N LEU A 244 7.09 0.61 3.31
CA LEU A 244 8.50 0.92 3.06
C LEU A 244 8.81 2.41 3.22
N ILE A 245 7.91 3.28 2.74
CA ILE A 245 8.05 4.73 2.86
C ILE A 245 7.94 5.17 4.32
N ASN A 246 7.03 4.58 5.09
CA ASN A 246 6.82 4.89 6.50
C ASN A 246 8.02 4.50 7.37
N LEU A 247 8.68 3.39 7.05
CA LEU A 247 9.89 2.94 7.76
C LEU A 247 11.05 3.92 7.66
N ILE A 248 11.12 4.78 6.63
CA ILE A 248 12.23 5.75 6.45
C ILE A 248 12.39 6.65 7.69
N SER A 249 11.28 6.99 8.36
CA SER A 249 11.27 7.90 9.50
C SER A 249 11.99 7.36 10.74
N HIS A 250 12.09 6.03 10.91
CA HIS A 250 12.63 5.41 12.13
C HIS A 250 13.56 4.21 11.89
N ASP A 251 13.63 3.69 10.68
CA ASP A 251 14.50 2.58 10.27
C ASP A 251 14.96 2.72 8.81
N LEU A 252 15.71 3.80 8.55
CA LEU A 252 16.23 4.15 7.23
C LEU A 252 17.04 3.02 6.56
N GLU A 253 17.82 2.27 7.33
CA GLU A 253 18.65 1.18 6.80
C GLU A 253 17.79 0.07 6.22
N SER A 254 16.83 -0.46 7.01
CA SER A 254 15.92 -1.49 6.54
C SER A 254 15.03 -1.00 5.40
N ALA A 255 14.49 0.22 5.48
CA ALA A 255 13.70 0.81 4.40
C ALA A 255 14.49 0.95 3.10
N GLY A 256 15.72 1.48 3.19
CA GLY A 256 16.62 1.63 2.05
C GLY A 256 16.97 0.29 1.41
N ASN A 257 17.24 -0.75 2.21
CA ASN A 257 17.50 -2.10 1.70
C ASN A 257 16.27 -2.66 0.96
N GLY A 258 15.07 -2.53 1.54
CA GLY A 258 13.83 -2.99 0.91
C GLY A 258 13.52 -2.27 -0.41
N LEU A 259 13.64 -0.94 -0.44
CA LEU A 259 13.44 -0.14 -1.66
C LEU A 259 14.49 -0.48 -2.74
N ASN A 260 15.74 -0.70 -2.36
CA ASN A 260 16.78 -1.15 -3.29
C ASN A 260 16.49 -2.53 -3.87
N ARG A 261 15.96 -3.47 -3.07
CA ARG A 261 15.50 -4.76 -3.59
C ARG A 261 14.39 -4.59 -4.62
N VAL A 262 13.43 -3.69 -4.39
CA VAL A 262 12.38 -3.39 -5.38
C VAL A 262 12.97 -2.86 -6.69
N VAL A 263 14.00 -2.02 -6.65
CA VAL A 263 14.71 -1.56 -7.86
C VAL A 263 15.40 -2.71 -8.59
N LEU A 264 16.14 -3.55 -7.87
CA LEU A 264 17.04 -4.55 -8.45
C LEU A 264 16.33 -5.83 -8.90
N GLU A 265 15.37 -6.31 -8.11
CA GLU A 265 14.69 -7.59 -8.28
C GLU A 265 13.26 -7.43 -8.84
N GLY A 266 12.70 -6.22 -8.77
CA GLY A 266 11.30 -5.95 -9.12
C GLY A 266 11.00 -5.97 -10.61
N SER A 267 9.75 -6.30 -10.93
CA SER A 267 9.17 -6.13 -12.26
C SER A 267 9.10 -4.64 -12.67
N ASP A 268 8.87 -4.37 -13.95
CA ASP A 268 8.72 -2.99 -14.43
C ASP A 268 7.54 -2.27 -13.76
N SER A 269 6.46 -3.01 -13.44
CA SER A 269 5.32 -2.50 -12.67
C SER A 269 5.74 -2.06 -11.26
N ALA A 270 6.54 -2.87 -10.56
CA ALA A 270 7.04 -2.55 -9.23
C ALA A 270 7.95 -1.31 -9.26
N ARG A 271 8.88 -1.25 -10.23
CA ARG A 271 9.77 -0.10 -10.45
C ARG A 271 9.00 1.17 -10.81
N MET A 272 7.93 1.06 -11.60
CA MET A 272 7.08 2.19 -11.97
C MET A 272 6.39 2.83 -10.76
N ILE A 273 5.94 2.03 -9.80
CA ILE A 273 5.32 2.55 -8.58
C ILE A 273 6.32 3.17 -7.63
N LEU A 274 7.50 2.56 -7.52
CA LEU A 274 8.59 3.19 -6.79
C LEU A 274 8.93 4.56 -7.40
N ALA A 275 9.05 4.64 -8.73
CA ALA A 275 9.27 5.90 -9.43
C ALA A 275 8.17 6.94 -9.15
N GLY A 276 6.91 6.51 -9.09
CA GLY A 276 5.77 7.36 -8.74
C GLY A 276 5.74 7.82 -7.27
N ASN A 277 6.50 7.18 -6.39
CA ASN A 277 6.58 7.49 -4.96
C ASN A 277 7.90 8.16 -4.54
N LEU A 278 8.73 8.60 -5.49
CA LEU A 278 9.99 9.28 -5.18
C LEU A 278 9.79 10.61 -4.41
N ASP A 279 8.71 11.35 -4.67
CA ASP A 279 8.42 12.60 -3.95
C ASP A 279 8.09 12.33 -2.45
N PRO A 280 7.18 11.40 -2.09
CA PRO A 280 6.99 10.97 -0.70
C PRO A 280 8.26 10.48 0.00
N ILE A 281 9.15 9.80 -0.72
CA ILE A 281 10.46 9.34 -0.21
C ILE A 281 11.36 10.56 0.01
N ALA A 282 11.44 11.48 -0.95
CA ALA A 282 12.28 12.68 -0.87
C ALA A 282 11.87 13.58 0.30
N GLY A 283 10.58 13.64 0.62
CA GLY A 283 10.07 14.36 1.80
C GLY A 283 10.54 13.78 3.14
N ARG A 284 11.01 12.52 3.19
CA ARG A 284 11.54 11.87 4.41
C ARG A 284 13.06 11.75 4.38
N ASP A 285 13.62 11.25 3.28
CA ASP A 285 15.07 11.21 3.04
C ASP A 285 15.39 11.52 1.58
N ARG A 286 15.91 12.74 1.37
CA ARG A 286 16.25 13.25 0.04
C ARG A 286 17.39 12.46 -0.61
N LYS A 287 18.40 12.05 0.16
CA LYS A 287 19.59 11.38 -0.38
C LYS A 287 19.23 10.01 -0.93
N LEU A 288 18.41 9.27 -0.20
CA LEU A 288 17.86 7.99 -0.61
C LEU A 288 16.99 8.14 -1.87
N ALA A 289 16.10 9.14 -1.91
CA ALA A 289 15.27 9.37 -3.11
C ALA A 289 16.11 9.62 -4.36
N LEU A 290 17.18 10.41 -4.25
CA LEU A 290 18.10 10.70 -5.37
C LEU A 290 18.92 9.47 -5.78
N ASP A 291 19.34 8.63 -4.83
CA ASP A 291 20.02 7.36 -5.11
C ASP A 291 19.08 6.37 -5.82
N LEU A 292 17.84 6.22 -5.35
CA LEU A 292 16.83 5.40 -5.99
C LEU A 292 16.46 5.92 -7.39
N TYR A 293 16.35 7.24 -7.55
CA TYR A 293 16.16 7.87 -8.86
C TYR A 293 17.26 7.45 -9.83
N ASP A 294 18.52 7.59 -9.40
CA ASP A 294 19.67 7.26 -10.25
C ASP A 294 19.65 5.79 -10.64
N LYS A 295 19.38 4.89 -9.70
CA LYS A 295 19.29 3.46 -9.99
C LYS A 295 18.12 3.12 -10.92
N LEU A 296 16.96 3.75 -10.74
CA LEU A 296 15.80 3.58 -11.62
C LEU A 296 16.04 4.18 -13.02
N SER A 297 16.87 5.20 -13.15
CA SER A 297 17.19 5.77 -14.47
C SER A 297 18.05 4.84 -15.34
N LEU A 298 18.74 3.88 -14.72
CA LEU A 298 19.59 2.91 -15.40
C LEU A 298 18.74 1.75 -15.95
N ASN A 299 18.78 1.51 -17.26
CA ASN A 299 18.16 0.37 -17.95
C ASN A 299 16.64 0.20 -17.72
N SER A 300 15.91 1.30 -17.51
CA SER A 300 14.46 1.26 -17.35
C SER A 300 13.70 1.46 -18.66
N ASP A 301 12.48 0.90 -18.72
CA ASP A 301 11.55 1.12 -19.83
C ASP A 301 11.15 2.61 -19.93
N THR A 302 10.74 3.02 -21.13
CA THR A 302 10.26 4.36 -21.48
C THR A 302 9.17 4.83 -20.52
N GLY A 303 8.28 3.93 -20.09
CA GLY A 303 7.22 4.27 -19.13
C GLY A 303 7.76 4.79 -17.80
N ILE A 304 8.79 4.14 -17.25
CA ILE A 304 9.44 4.56 -15.99
C ILE A 304 10.19 5.87 -16.21
N LEU A 305 10.95 6.00 -17.31
CA LEU A 305 11.68 7.23 -17.64
C LEU A 305 10.75 8.45 -17.76
N LEU A 306 9.53 8.27 -18.27
CA LEU A 306 8.51 9.33 -18.33
C LEU A 306 8.03 9.77 -16.94
N VAL A 307 7.86 8.82 -16.01
CA VAL A 307 7.51 9.13 -14.61
C VAL A 307 8.66 9.90 -13.96
N LEU A 308 9.89 9.41 -14.09
CA LEU A 308 11.11 10.07 -13.58
C LEU A 308 11.32 11.48 -14.16
N SER A 309 10.98 11.70 -15.44
CA SER A 309 11.03 13.02 -16.07
C SER A 309 10.01 14.00 -15.49
N SER A 310 8.87 13.46 -15.04
CA SER A 310 7.81 14.27 -14.46
C SER A 310 8.14 14.69 -13.03
N SER A 311 8.72 13.79 -12.22
CA SER A 311 9.07 14.06 -10.82
C SER A 311 10.30 14.96 -10.67
N LEU A 312 11.20 15.00 -11.66
CA LEU A 312 12.44 15.78 -11.58
C LEU A 312 12.23 17.29 -11.39
N TYR A 313 11.06 17.83 -11.79
CA TYR A 313 10.74 19.26 -11.68
C TYR A 313 10.88 19.80 -10.24
N SER A 314 10.59 19.00 -9.21
CA SER A 314 10.72 19.42 -7.81
C SER A 314 12.15 19.90 -7.50
N LEU A 315 13.16 19.28 -8.11
CA LEU A 315 14.57 19.64 -7.93
C LEU A 315 14.95 20.97 -8.57
N CYS A 316 14.19 21.50 -9.53
CA CYS A 316 14.52 22.80 -10.17
C CYS A 316 14.66 23.93 -9.15
N TYR A 317 13.89 23.89 -8.06
CA TYR A 317 13.92 24.91 -7.01
C TYR A 317 14.80 24.52 -5.83
N ASP A 318 14.77 23.23 -5.47
CA ASP A 318 15.36 22.75 -4.23
C ASP A 318 16.84 22.35 -4.36
N ASP A 319 17.27 21.88 -5.54
CA ASP A 319 18.68 21.55 -5.86
C ASP A 319 18.91 21.59 -7.38
N PRO A 320 19.25 22.78 -7.92
CA PRO A 320 19.48 22.96 -9.35
C PRO A 320 20.61 22.09 -9.92
N GLU A 321 21.62 21.76 -9.13
CA GLU A 321 22.74 20.92 -9.58
C GLU A 321 22.28 19.47 -9.75
N ALA A 322 21.55 18.93 -8.77
CA ALA A 322 20.96 17.59 -8.85
C ALA A 322 19.96 17.47 -10.01
N PHE A 323 19.18 18.52 -10.29
CA PHE A 323 18.33 18.60 -11.48
C PHE A 323 19.19 18.47 -12.74
N GLN A 324 20.24 19.28 -12.88
CA GLN A 324 21.02 19.33 -14.11
C GLN A 324 21.68 18.01 -14.46
N VAL A 325 22.30 17.35 -13.48
CA VAL A 325 22.97 16.05 -13.68
C VAL A 325 21.98 14.99 -14.18
N ARG A 326 20.77 14.94 -13.61
CA ARG A 326 19.76 13.92 -13.94
C ARG A 326 18.98 14.25 -15.21
N ALA A 327 18.70 15.53 -15.45
CA ALA A 327 18.11 16.02 -16.70
C ALA A 327 19.00 15.66 -17.89
N MET A 328 20.33 15.82 -17.76
CA MET A 328 21.26 15.43 -18.81
C MET A 328 21.20 13.93 -19.09
N ARG A 329 21.22 13.08 -18.05
CA ARG A 329 21.10 11.62 -18.21
C ARG A 329 19.83 11.21 -18.95
N LEU A 330 18.69 11.85 -18.65
CA LEU A 330 17.44 11.59 -19.36
C LEU A 330 17.51 12.03 -20.83
N ILE A 331 18.15 13.16 -21.12
CA ILE A 331 18.34 13.63 -22.50
C ILE A 331 19.22 12.67 -23.30
N GLU A 332 20.26 12.14 -22.67
CA GLU A 332 21.19 11.16 -23.25
C GLU A 332 20.55 9.80 -23.56
N THR A 333 19.32 9.54 -23.10
CA THR A 333 18.55 8.34 -23.53
C THR A 333 18.10 8.41 -24.99
N GLU A 334 18.15 9.60 -25.61
CA GLU A 334 17.70 9.89 -26.99
C GLU A 334 16.21 9.59 -27.26
N GLU A 335 15.44 9.27 -26.21
CA GLU A 335 14.00 9.00 -26.30
C GLU A 335 13.20 10.32 -26.37
N ASP A 336 12.72 10.68 -27.56
CA ASP A 336 12.00 11.96 -27.78
C ASP A 336 10.82 12.15 -26.81
N LYS A 337 10.09 11.08 -26.47
CA LYS A 337 8.97 11.18 -25.52
C LYS A 337 9.43 11.63 -24.12
N VAL A 338 10.57 11.12 -23.66
CA VAL A 338 11.19 11.41 -22.36
C VAL A 338 11.70 12.84 -22.36
N ILE A 339 12.48 13.22 -23.37
CA ILE A 339 12.99 14.60 -23.57
C ILE A 339 11.82 15.59 -23.59
N ARG A 340 10.79 15.31 -24.37
CA ARG A 340 9.60 16.13 -24.48
C ARG A 340 8.89 16.31 -23.13
N ARG A 341 8.79 15.25 -22.34
CA ARG A 341 8.16 15.30 -21.01
C ARG A 341 8.98 16.15 -20.05
N LEU A 342 10.30 16.00 -20.06
CA LEU A 342 11.23 16.81 -19.27
C LEU A 342 11.14 18.31 -19.64
N ILE A 343 10.98 18.63 -20.93
CA ILE A 343 10.77 20.01 -21.39
C ILE A 343 9.45 20.58 -20.84
N GLU A 344 8.36 19.81 -20.83
CA GLU A 344 7.07 20.26 -20.28
C GLU A 344 7.13 20.53 -18.78
N SER A 345 7.73 19.60 -18.03
CA SER A 345 7.71 19.63 -16.57
C SER A 345 8.76 20.58 -16.01
N GLY A 346 10.00 20.54 -16.51
CA GLY A 346 11.17 21.08 -15.82
C GLY A 346 11.76 22.36 -16.42
N PHE A 347 11.78 22.48 -17.75
CA PHE A 347 12.66 23.45 -18.43
C PHE A 347 12.34 24.91 -18.13
N ARG A 348 11.07 25.25 -17.88
CA ARG A 348 10.71 26.62 -17.50
C ARG A 348 11.34 27.00 -16.16
N GLY A 349 11.18 26.15 -15.14
CA GLY A 349 11.80 26.36 -13.83
C GLY A 349 13.32 26.36 -13.89
N TYR A 350 13.91 25.54 -14.77
CA TYR A 350 15.36 25.56 -15.01
C TYR A 350 15.83 26.89 -15.59
N LEU A 351 15.22 27.38 -16.67
CA LEU A 351 15.62 28.62 -17.34
C LEU A 351 15.34 29.88 -16.51
N ASP A 352 14.32 29.86 -15.66
CA ASP A 352 14.05 30.96 -14.72
C ASP A 352 15.22 31.14 -13.72
N ARG A 353 15.93 30.05 -13.37
CA ARG A 353 17.08 30.05 -12.44
C ARG A 353 18.43 30.17 -13.13
N ASP A 354 18.60 29.52 -14.28
CA ASP A 354 19.81 29.58 -15.10
C ASP A 354 19.47 30.00 -16.55
N PRO A 355 19.17 31.29 -16.78
CA PRO A 355 18.82 31.78 -18.11
C PRO A 355 19.97 31.64 -19.12
N GLN A 356 21.20 31.36 -18.68
CA GLN A 356 22.37 31.23 -19.55
C GLN A 356 22.61 29.80 -20.02
N ASP A 357 21.81 28.84 -19.56
CA ASP A 357 21.96 27.42 -19.88
C ASP A 357 23.41 26.95 -19.68
N LYS A 358 24.00 27.19 -18.50
CA LYS A 358 25.43 26.92 -18.25
C LYS A 358 25.77 25.45 -18.48
N SER A 359 24.86 24.57 -18.07
CA SER A 359 24.97 23.11 -18.22
C SER A 359 24.56 22.60 -19.60
N SER A 360 24.22 23.50 -20.53
CA SER A 360 23.89 23.18 -21.92
C SER A 360 22.71 22.21 -22.09
N LEU A 361 21.81 22.13 -21.10
CA LEU A 361 20.66 21.22 -21.13
C LEU A 361 19.72 21.57 -22.27
N LEU A 362 19.50 22.87 -22.51
CA LEU A 362 18.60 23.32 -23.57
C LEU A 362 19.15 22.93 -24.94
N VAL A 363 20.46 23.11 -25.13
CA VAL A 363 21.16 22.75 -26.35
C VAL A 363 21.18 21.24 -26.57
N MET A 364 21.41 20.45 -25.52
CA MET A 364 21.43 18.99 -25.61
C MET A 364 20.04 18.42 -25.88
N ALA A 365 19.00 18.93 -25.22
CA ALA A 365 17.62 18.55 -25.51
C ALA A 365 17.22 18.90 -26.95
N TRP A 366 17.75 19.98 -27.52
CA TRP A 366 17.56 20.30 -28.93
C TRP A 366 18.25 19.27 -29.85
N LYS A 367 19.49 18.90 -29.52
CA LYS A 367 20.30 17.98 -30.32
C LYS A 367 19.68 16.59 -30.40
N TYR A 368 19.28 16.03 -29.25
CA TYR A 368 18.76 14.66 -29.15
C TYR A 368 17.23 14.58 -29.30
N GLY A 369 16.52 15.70 -29.14
CA GLY A 369 15.08 15.76 -29.32
C GLY A 369 14.64 15.66 -30.78
N GLY A 370 13.49 15.02 -31.00
CA GLY A 370 12.79 14.98 -32.27
C GLY A 370 12.08 16.29 -32.62
N SER A 371 11.30 16.26 -33.70
CA SER A 371 10.61 17.44 -34.25
C SER A 371 9.66 18.11 -33.24
N LEU A 372 8.96 17.31 -32.44
CA LEU A 372 8.02 17.81 -31.42
C LEU A 372 8.74 18.46 -30.23
N SER A 373 9.84 17.87 -29.76
CA SER A 373 10.69 18.47 -28.74
C SER A 373 11.27 19.80 -29.20
N LYS A 374 11.84 19.85 -30.42
CA LYS A 374 12.35 21.08 -31.05
C LYS A 374 11.27 22.15 -31.16
N SER A 375 10.06 21.79 -31.58
CA SER A 375 8.92 22.72 -31.66
C SER A 375 8.61 23.40 -30.32
N ARG A 376 8.67 22.66 -29.21
CA ARG A 376 8.45 23.21 -27.87
C ARG A 376 9.61 24.05 -27.36
N LEU A 377 10.83 23.61 -27.63
CA LEU A 377 12.03 24.37 -27.29
C LEU A 377 12.06 25.73 -28.01
N LYS A 378 11.57 25.85 -29.25
CA LYS A 378 11.47 27.15 -29.94
C LYS A 378 10.73 28.19 -29.11
N GLY A 379 9.62 27.80 -28.48
CA GLY A 379 8.85 28.70 -27.60
C GLY A 379 9.63 29.13 -26.36
N LEU A 380 10.34 28.20 -25.72
CA LEU A 380 11.18 28.51 -24.54
C LEU A 380 12.39 29.37 -24.90
N ILE A 381 13.04 29.11 -26.02
CA ILE A 381 14.18 29.91 -26.50
C ILE A 381 13.73 31.33 -26.87
N PHE A 382 12.55 31.48 -27.44
CA PHE A 382 11.97 32.81 -27.70
C PHE A 382 11.72 33.57 -26.39
N GLN A 383 11.19 32.91 -25.35
CA GLN A 383 11.04 33.51 -24.01
C GLN A 383 12.40 33.87 -23.37
N GLN A 384 13.43 33.03 -23.57
CA GLN A 384 14.80 33.33 -23.15
C GLN A 384 15.31 34.60 -23.83
N LYS A 385 15.07 34.78 -25.14
CA LYS A 385 15.45 36.02 -25.87
C LYS A 385 14.78 37.26 -25.28
N GLN A 386 13.48 37.19 -25.00
CA GLN A 386 12.75 38.31 -24.38
C GLN A 386 13.34 38.72 -23.03
N SER A 387 13.92 37.77 -22.30
CA SER A 387 14.54 38.01 -20.99
C SER A 387 16.01 38.44 -21.09
N SER A 388 16.77 37.84 -22.00
CA SER A 388 18.18 38.14 -22.24
C SER A 388 18.60 37.78 -23.67
N GLU A 389 18.89 38.79 -24.48
CA GLU A 389 19.38 38.60 -25.84
C GLU A 389 20.79 37.98 -25.89
N GLU A 390 21.61 38.22 -24.87
CA GLU A 390 22.94 37.60 -24.77
C GLU A 390 22.85 36.08 -24.59
N SER A 391 21.96 35.60 -23.71
CA SER A 391 21.72 34.17 -23.53
C SER A 391 21.21 33.52 -24.82
N PHE A 392 20.28 34.17 -25.52
CA PHE A 392 19.78 33.70 -26.81
C PHE A 392 20.91 33.53 -27.85
N ARG A 393 21.79 34.52 -28.01
CA ARG A 393 22.93 34.44 -28.95
C ARG A 393 23.87 33.30 -28.59
N ARG A 394 24.12 33.06 -27.29
CA ARG A 394 24.92 31.91 -26.84
C ARG A 394 24.25 30.58 -27.21
N THR A 395 22.95 30.44 -26.97
CA THR A 395 22.16 29.26 -27.36
C THR A 395 22.27 28.98 -28.86
N ILE A 396 22.01 29.99 -29.70
CA ILE A 396 22.12 29.86 -31.17
C ILE A 396 23.52 29.45 -31.60
N SER A 397 24.57 30.12 -31.07
CA SER A 397 25.95 29.79 -31.44
C SER A 397 26.34 28.37 -31.06
N ARG A 398 25.77 27.83 -29.97
CA ARG A 398 25.97 26.44 -29.55
C ARG A 398 25.20 25.46 -30.44
N ILE A 399 23.98 25.80 -30.86
CA ILE A 399 23.20 24.98 -31.81
C ILE A 399 23.90 24.91 -33.18
N GLN A 400 24.39 26.05 -33.65
CA GLN A 400 25.09 26.17 -34.93
C GLN A 400 26.31 25.26 -35.02
N LYS A 401 26.98 24.95 -33.89
CA LYS A 401 28.14 24.04 -33.85
C LYS A 401 27.81 22.61 -34.27
N PHE A 402 26.55 22.18 -34.19
CA PHE A 402 26.16 20.83 -34.63
C PHE A 402 25.09 20.81 -35.73
N SER A 403 24.31 21.88 -35.91
CA SER A 403 23.40 22.01 -37.04
C SER A 403 23.19 23.48 -37.41
N GLU A 404 23.82 23.88 -38.51
CA GLU A 404 23.67 25.23 -39.07
C GLU A 404 22.23 25.46 -39.60
N THR A 405 21.61 24.43 -40.17
CA THR A 405 20.22 24.48 -40.65
C THR A 405 19.22 24.72 -39.51
N ASP A 406 19.41 24.05 -38.36
CA ASP A 406 18.52 24.24 -37.20
C ASP A 406 18.69 25.63 -36.58
N ALA A 407 19.92 26.14 -36.54
CA ALA A 407 20.21 27.49 -36.04
C ALA A 407 19.55 28.57 -36.91
N LEU A 408 19.68 28.46 -38.24
CA LEU A 408 19.01 29.34 -39.20
C LEU A 408 17.48 29.29 -39.06
N GLY A 409 16.89 28.09 -39.02
CA GLY A 409 15.44 27.93 -38.85
C GLY A 409 14.91 28.41 -37.49
N LEU A 410 15.77 28.62 -36.50
CA LEU A 410 15.39 29.23 -35.22
C LEU A 410 15.46 30.75 -35.28
N LEU A 411 16.47 31.31 -35.95
CA LEU A 411 16.57 32.74 -36.23
C LEU A 411 15.35 33.23 -37.03
N GLU A 412 15.01 32.54 -38.12
CA GLU A 412 13.83 32.86 -38.95
C GLU A 412 12.52 32.79 -38.15
N TYR A 413 12.37 31.80 -37.27
CA TYR A 413 11.19 31.67 -36.40
C TYR A 413 11.04 32.85 -35.44
N VAL A 414 12.16 33.31 -34.87
CA VAL A 414 12.17 34.44 -33.94
C VAL A 414 11.87 35.74 -34.69
N GLU A 415 12.53 35.98 -35.83
CA GLU A 415 12.29 37.15 -36.67
C GLU A 415 10.82 37.22 -37.13
N GLY A 416 10.24 36.10 -37.56
CA GLY A 416 8.84 36.02 -37.96
C GLY A 416 7.81 36.27 -36.84
N ARG A 417 8.22 36.20 -35.57
CA ARG A 417 7.38 36.56 -34.41
C ARG A 417 7.60 37.98 -33.90
N GLU A 418 8.63 38.66 -34.38
CA GLU A 418 8.92 40.07 -34.08
C GLU A 418 8.25 41.02 -35.07
N VAL A 419 7.69 40.51 -36.17
CA VAL A 419 6.85 41.27 -37.09
C VAL A 419 5.47 41.50 -36.43
N PRO A 420 5.01 42.76 -36.27
CA PRO A 420 3.76 43.10 -35.59
C PRO A 420 2.50 42.50 -36.21
#